data_AF-A0AAW2VQ97-F1
#
_entry.id   AF-A0AAW2VQ97-F1
#
_cell.length_a   1.000
_cell.length_b   1.000
_cell.length_c   1.000
_cell.angle_alpha   90.00
_cell.angle_beta   90.00
_cell.angle_gamma   90.00
#
_symmetry.space_group_name_H-M   'P 1'
#
loop_
_entity.id
_entity.type
_entity.pdbx_description
1 polymer ?
#
loop_
_entity_poly.entity_id
_entity_poly.type
_entity_poly.pdbx_seq_one_letter_code
_entity_poly.pdbx_strand_id
1 'polypeptide(L)'
;MIRAPDYHNDAPSHRHHVANYEVGRIFVDSGSSADILFGEAYDQMQLGDVSLEKVNTSLYGFAGEVVHLRGMVSLPLTIGRGTTRKTCLPRPTKE
;
A
#
# COMPACT_ATOMS: atom_id res chain seq x y z
N MET A 1 -9.36 -6.76 -5.80
CA MET A 1 -10.49 -6.59 -4.87
C MET A 1 -10.20 -7.39 -3.60
N ILE A 2 -9.57 -6.77 -2.58
CA ILE A 2 -9.65 -7.30 -1.21
C ILE A 2 -10.80 -6.56 -0.55
N ARG A 3 -11.81 -7.30 -0.11
CA ARG A 3 -12.87 -6.77 0.73
C ARG A 3 -12.22 -6.37 2.05
N ALA A 4 -12.11 -5.06 2.31
CA ALA A 4 -11.82 -4.61 3.66
C ALA A 4 -12.97 -5.13 4.56
N PRO A 5 -12.67 -5.75 5.70
CA PRO A 5 -13.72 -6.08 6.65
C PRO A 5 -14.37 -4.78 7.11
N ASP A 6 -15.69 -4.77 7.20
CA ASP A 6 -16.47 -3.66 7.75
C ASP A 6 -16.04 -3.42 9.20
N TYR A 7 -15.06 -2.53 9.39
CA TYR A 7 -14.66 -2.08 10.72
C TYR A 7 -15.72 -1.12 11.22
N HIS A 8 -16.45 -1.57 12.24
CA HIS A 8 -17.26 -0.70 13.07
C HIS A 8 -16.43 0.51 13.53
N ASN A 9 -17.08 1.66 13.53
CA ASN A 9 -16.56 3.03 13.45
C ASN A 9 -15.75 3.55 14.65
N ASP A 10 -14.89 2.75 15.31
CA ASP A 10 -14.15 3.18 16.52
C ASP A 10 -12.69 2.71 16.62
N ALA A 11 -12.00 2.42 15.51
CA ALA A 11 -10.57 2.09 15.54
C ALA A 11 -9.72 3.21 14.91
N PRO A 12 -8.71 3.76 15.61
CA PRO A 12 -7.87 4.81 15.06
C PRO A 12 -7.14 4.24 13.84
N SER A 13 -7.49 4.77 12.67
CA SER A 13 -6.73 4.77 11.41
C SER A 13 -5.58 3.75 11.38
N HIS A 14 -5.72 2.67 10.62
CA HIS A 14 -4.57 1.86 10.24
C HIS A 14 -3.60 2.79 9.51
N ARG A 15 -2.57 3.28 10.20
CA ARG A 15 -1.63 4.22 9.59
C ARG A 15 -0.73 3.44 8.65
N HIS A 16 -0.56 3.99 7.47
CA HIS A 16 0.34 3.48 6.47
C HIS A 16 1.47 4.49 6.32
N HIS A 17 2.71 4.02 6.33
CA HIS A 17 3.87 4.88 6.12
C HIS A 17 4.69 4.36 4.94
N VAL A 18 5.08 5.25 4.05
CA VAL A 18 6.09 5.00 3.01
C VAL A 18 7.25 5.92 3.32
N ALA A 19 8.46 5.40 3.55
CA ALA A 19 9.63 6.21 3.91
C ALA A 19 9.36 7.22 5.06
N ASN A 20 8.63 6.77 6.09
CA ASN A 20 8.18 7.58 7.24
C ASN A 20 7.15 8.69 6.92
N TYR A 21 6.71 8.82 5.68
CA TYR A 21 5.60 9.69 5.30
C TYR A 21 4.26 8.96 5.48
N GLU A 22 3.34 9.55 6.25
CA GLU A 22 2.00 8.99 6.46
C GLU A 22 1.18 9.13 5.17
N VAL A 23 0.77 7.99 4.59
CA VAL A 23 -0.06 7.95 3.39
C VAL A 23 -1.51 7.70 3.77
N GLY A 24 -2.41 8.54 3.27
CA GLY A 24 -3.83 8.47 3.62
C GLY A 24 -4.55 7.25 3.05
N ARG A 25 -4.12 6.73 1.89
CA ARG A 25 -4.73 5.58 1.21
C ARG A 25 -3.68 4.80 0.42
N ILE A 26 -3.78 3.47 0.42
CA ILE A 26 -3.02 2.56 -0.44
C ILE A 26 -4.02 1.75 -1.27
N PHE A 27 -3.80 1.68 -2.59
CA PHE A 27 -4.59 0.82 -3.47
C PHE A 27 -3.87 -0.52 -3.62
N VAL A 28 -4.59 -1.63 -3.39
CA VAL A 28 -4.04 -2.98 -3.51
C VAL A 28 -4.71 -3.69 -4.67
N ASP A 29 -3.93 -3.94 -5.71
CA ASP A 29 -4.33 -4.75 -6.84
C ASP A 29 -3.53 -6.06 -6.89
N SER A 30 -4.19 -7.17 -6.57
CA SER A 30 -3.60 -8.51 -6.59
C SER A 30 -3.34 -9.02 -8.02
N GLY A 31 -3.89 -8.36 -9.04
CA GLY A 31 -3.60 -8.63 -10.44
C GLY A 31 -2.44 -7.79 -11.00
N SER A 32 -1.94 -6.82 -10.23
CA SER A 32 -0.79 -6.02 -10.63
C SER A 32 0.52 -6.77 -10.37
N SER A 33 1.44 -6.66 -11.31
CA SER A 33 2.82 -7.16 -11.17
C SER A 33 3.79 -6.09 -10.63
N ALA A 34 3.33 -4.86 -10.44
CA ALA A 34 4.15 -3.73 -10.02
C ALA A 34 3.47 -2.85 -8.97
N ASP A 35 4.26 -2.36 -8.03
CA ASP A 35 3.89 -1.29 -7.10
C ASP A 35 4.12 0.07 -7.78
N ILE A 36 3.12 0.97 -7.73
CA ILE A 36 3.18 2.28 -8.38
C ILE A 36 3.03 3.38 -7.34
N LEU A 37 3.99 4.31 -7.33
CA LEU A 37 3.91 5.56 -6.58
C LEU A 37 3.67 6.71 -7.56
N PHE A 38 2.63 7.52 -7.32
CA PHE A 38 2.37 8.70 -8.14
C PHE A 38 3.49 9.73 -7.96
N GLY A 39 3.87 10.39 -9.07
CA GLY A 39 4.93 11.40 -9.06
C GLY A 39 4.66 12.53 -8.06
N GLU A 40 3.41 12.99 -7.96
CA GLU A 40 3.01 14.02 -7.00
C GLU A 40 3.21 13.57 -5.54
N ALA A 41 2.93 12.30 -5.23
CA ALA A 41 3.17 11.76 -3.90
C ALA A 41 4.67 11.70 -3.60
N TYR A 42 5.48 11.24 -4.55
CA TYR A 42 6.94 11.25 -4.42
C TYR A 42 7.50 12.66 -4.15
N ASP A 43 7.00 13.68 -4.86
CA ASP A 43 7.43 15.07 -4.67
C ASP A 43 6.98 15.62 -3.30
N GLN A 44 5.77 15.28 -2.83
CA GLN A 44 5.28 15.69 -1.50
C GLN A 44 6.03 15.03 -0.34
N MET A 45 6.53 13.81 -0.55
CA MET A 45 7.28 13.07 0.48
C MET A 45 8.66 13.68 0.77
N GLN A 46 9.17 14.57 -0.10
CA GLN A 46 10.43 15.29 0.10
C GLN A 46 11.58 14.38 0.55
N LEU A 47 11.81 13.29 -0.19
CA LEU A 47 12.73 12.20 0.17
C LEU A 47 14.23 12.61 0.17
N GLY A 48 14.55 13.89 0.05
CA GLY A 48 15.92 14.41 0.07
C GLY A 48 16.77 13.86 -1.09
N ASP A 49 17.95 13.34 -0.75
CA ASP A 49 18.95 12.81 -1.72
C ASP A 49 18.57 11.45 -2.33
N VAL A 50 17.38 10.92 -2.05
CA VAL A 50 16.91 9.67 -2.66
C VAL A 50 16.62 9.91 -4.14
N SER A 51 17.59 9.60 -5.00
CA SER A 51 17.45 9.70 -6.45
C SER A 51 16.64 8.53 -7.02
N LEU A 52 15.79 8.82 -7.99
CA LEU A 52 15.16 7.79 -8.82
C LEU A 52 16.20 7.10 -9.71
N GLU A 53 16.19 5.77 -9.72
CA GLU A 53 16.95 4.99 -10.69
C GLU A 53 16.30 5.11 -12.08
N LYS A 54 17.14 5.34 -13.09
CA LYS A 54 16.68 5.39 -14.47
C LYS A 54 16.22 4.01 -14.91
N VAL A 55 14.98 3.94 -15.40
CA VAL A 55 14.41 2.74 -16.02
C VAL A 55 13.86 3.11 -17.39
N ASN A 56 14.07 2.22 -18.36
CA ASN A 56 13.52 2.36 -19.72
C ASN A 56 12.26 1.50 -19.92
N THR A 57 11.67 1.00 -18.82
CA THR A 57 10.52 0.11 -18.84
C THR A 57 9.24 0.93 -18.77
N SER A 58 8.24 0.55 -19.58
CA SER A 58 6.88 1.10 -19.53
C SER A 58 5.94 0.08 -18.89
N LEU A 59 4.94 0.56 -18.16
CA LEU A 59 3.87 -0.27 -17.62
C LEU A 59 2.69 -0.27 -18.58
N TYR A 60 2.12 -1.45 -18.80
CA TYR A 60 0.97 -1.65 -19.68
C TYR A 60 -0.28 -1.92 -18.83
N GLY A 61 -1.28 -1.05 -18.97
CA GLY A 61 -2.57 -1.19 -18.32
C GLY A 61 -3.47 -2.17 -19.06
N PHE A 62 -4.48 -2.68 -18.35
CA PHE A 62 -5.43 -3.64 -18.88
C PHE A 62 -6.19 -3.14 -20.13
N ALA A 63 -6.44 -1.83 -20.21
CA ALA A 63 -7.10 -1.19 -21.35
C ALA A 63 -6.15 -0.82 -22.50
N GLY A 64 -4.88 -1.23 -22.45
CA GLY A 64 -3.86 -0.84 -23.43
C GLY A 64 -3.16 0.49 -23.13
N GLU A 65 -3.47 1.12 -21.99
CA GLU A 65 -2.76 2.31 -21.51
C GLU A 65 -1.26 2.03 -21.35
N VAL A 66 -0.42 2.96 -21.75
CA VAL A 66 1.03 2.86 -21.57
C VAL A 66 1.49 3.98 -20.65
N VAL A 67 2.09 3.61 -19.53
CA VAL A 67 2.64 4.56 -18.56
C VAL A 67 4.15 4.46 -18.60
N HIS A 68 4.81 5.58 -18.93
CA HIS A 68 6.25 5.72 -18.82
C HIS A 68 6.62 6.08 -17.37
N LEU A 69 7.50 5.28 -16.78
CA LEU A 69 7.96 5.49 -15.41
C LEU A 69 8.93 6.68 -15.36
N ARG A 70 8.77 7.56 -14.37
CA ARG A 70 9.76 8.61 -14.06
C ARG A 70 11.08 7.99 -13.58
N GLY A 71 10.99 6.85 -12.92
CA GLY A 71 12.11 6.07 -12.41
C GLY A 71 11.66 5.01 -11.42
N MET A 72 12.61 4.30 -10.82
CA MET A 72 12.37 3.30 -9.79
C MET A 72 13.04 3.73 -8.47
N VAL A 73 12.43 3.36 -7.34
CA VAL A 73 12.98 3.64 -6.02
C VAL A 73 12.57 2.54 -5.02
N SER A 74 13.49 2.17 -4.15
CA SER A 74 13.21 1.25 -3.04
C SER A 74 12.87 2.06 -1.79
N LEU A 75 11.63 1.94 -1.29
CA LEU A 75 11.16 2.67 -0.11
C LEU A 75 10.63 1.69 0.94
N PRO A 76 10.87 1.92 2.25
CA PRO A 76 10.28 1.10 3.29
C PRO A 76 8.78 1.39 3.40
N LEU A 77 7.97 0.33 3.39
CA LEU A 77 6.52 0.39 3.57
C LEU A 77 6.12 -0.24 4.91
N THR A 78 5.37 0.51 5.72
CA THR A 78 4.77 0.02 6.96
C THR A 78 3.25 0.08 6.86
N ILE A 79 2.58 -1.03 7.11
CA ILE A 79 1.12 -1.15 7.08
C ILE A 79 0.63 -1.54 8.49
N GLY A 80 -0.09 -0.63 9.15
CA GLY A 80 -0.70 -0.87 10.46
C GLY A 80 0.25 -0.75 11.66
N ARG A 81 -0.29 -1.00 12.86
CA ARG A 81 0.45 -1.22 14.11
C ARG A 81 -0.18 -2.38 14.89
N GLY A 82 0.62 -3.38 15.25
CA GLY A 82 0.27 -4.40 16.27
C GLY A 82 -0.19 -5.76 15.73
N THR A 83 0.11 -6.81 16.51
CA THR A 83 -0.25 -8.21 16.26
C THR A 83 -1.75 -8.44 16.42
N THR A 84 -2.44 -8.76 15.33
CA THR A 84 -3.84 -9.19 15.39
C THR A 84 -3.91 -10.61 15.95
N ARG A 85 -4.14 -10.76 17.25
CA ARG A 85 -4.44 -12.07 17.85
C ARG A 85 -5.94 -12.32 17.69
N LYS A 86 -6.32 -13.20 16.76
CA LYS A 86 -7.69 -13.72 16.71
C LYS A 86 -7.80 -14.88 17.70
N THR A 87 -8.49 -14.66 18.81
CA THR A 87 -8.93 -15.76 19.69
C THR A 87 -10.33 -16.16 19.26
N CYS A 88 -10.44 -17.29 18.54
CA CYS A 88 -11.72 -17.95 18.37
C CYS A 88 -12.05 -18.68 19.67
N LEU A 89 -13.12 -18.29 20.34
CA LEU A 89 -13.68 -19.11 21.42
C LEU A 89 -14.28 -20.38 20.79
N PRO A 90 -13.98 -21.58 21.30
CA PRO A 90 -14.72 -22.77 20.89
C PRO A 90 -16.20 -22.56 21.22
N ARG A 91 -17.09 -22.94 20.29
CA ARG A 91 -18.53 -22.96 20.58
C ARG A 91 -18.75 -23.89 21.78
N PRO A 92 -19.42 -23.45 22.86
CA PRO A 92 -19.87 -24.40 23.85
C PRO A 92 -20.92 -25.30 23.21
N THR A 93 -20.59 -26.58 23.07
CA THR A 93 -21.61 -27.62 22.89
C THR A 93 -22.35 -27.70 24.23
N LYS A 94 -23.64 -27.38 24.24
CA LYS A 94 -24.52 -27.89 25.30
C LYS A 94 -24.50 -29.42 25.19
N GLU A 95 -24.50 -30.07 26.36
CA GLU A 95 -24.45 -31.54 26.57
C GLU A 95 -25.18 -32.36 25.50
#